data_AF-A0A8T4M0N3-F1
#
_entry.id   AF-A0A8T4M0N3-F1
#
_cell.length_a   1.000
_cell.length_b   1.000
_cell.length_c   1.000
_cell.angle_alpha   90.00
_cell.angle_beta   90.00
_cell.angle_gamma   90.00
#
_symmetry.space_group_name_H-M   'P 1'
#
loop_
_entity.id
_entity.type
_entity.pdbx_description
1 polymer ?
#
loop_
_entity_poly.entity_id
_entity_poly.type
_entity_poly.pdbx_seq_one_letter_code
_entity_poly.pdbx_strand_id
1 'polypeptide(L)'
;MKRKAMGSEHLAVSHALRASDPFRRFKPEPTQEVRKLEVTGNFAKIREAWIKWNDHPDLRYYSGDYLVALAAIEGISISSRDVERFCVLLIEHQDEPIFHLKSGLFLSALINSSNDNEFHLSTQHLKERICNLGYRNKKKIIIDGNLGFNVGIEMKKGVILVRGDTYDGVGDKMEGGSIIICGNSSGCDGIGNNMHGGAILIKGGVYEFGDIGNGMDGGRITVQGKKMGEYVDDPVEYIARIGLVTCGEIHIFCKYYGLESVKGGMVYHKGKLIYPNR
;
A
#
# COMPACT_ATOMS: atom_id res chain seq x y z
N MET A 1 54.03 53.04 -28.93
CA MET A 1 53.90 52.31 -27.64
C MET A 1 53.01 53.09 -26.69
N LYS A 2 51.97 52.43 -26.14
CA LYS A 2 51.29 52.67 -24.85
C LYS A 2 50.71 54.06 -24.52
N ARG A 3 49.37 54.12 -24.52
CA ARG A 3 48.46 54.44 -23.39
C ARG A 3 47.31 55.36 -23.83
N LYS A 4 46.08 54.90 -23.66
CA LYS A 4 45.11 55.65 -22.85
C LYS A 4 44.04 54.71 -22.30
N ALA A 5 43.81 54.88 -21.00
CA ALA A 5 42.87 54.17 -20.16
C ALA A 5 41.47 54.77 -20.27
N MET A 6 40.53 53.97 -19.76
CA MET A 6 39.08 54.13 -19.70
C MET A 6 38.58 55.49 -19.18
N GLY A 7 37.41 55.88 -19.70
CA GLY A 7 36.48 56.85 -19.10
C GLY A 7 35.06 56.49 -19.53
N SER A 8 34.21 56.29 -18.54
CA SER A 8 32.83 55.79 -18.54
C SER A 8 31.81 56.69 -19.23
N GLU A 9 30.84 56.11 -19.94
CA GLU A 9 29.53 56.73 -20.14
C GLU A 9 28.43 55.66 -20.27
N HIS A 10 27.32 55.92 -19.59
CA HIS A 10 26.18 55.05 -19.35
C HIS A 10 25.39 54.72 -20.63
N LEU A 11 25.05 53.45 -20.83
CA LEU A 11 23.80 53.06 -21.51
C LEU A 11 23.01 52.11 -20.61
N ALA A 12 21.89 52.63 -20.10
CA ALA A 12 20.89 51.87 -19.38
C ALA A 12 20.16 50.92 -20.34
N VAL A 13 20.27 49.61 -20.10
CA VAL A 13 19.42 48.62 -20.77
C VAL A 13 18.25 48.32 -19.85
N SER A 14 17.10 48.89 -20.20
CA SER A 14 15.78 48.59 -19.64
C SER A 14 15.32 47.18 -20.02
N HIS A 15 14.45 46.61 -19.18
CA HIS A 15 13.64 45.38 -19.31
C HIS A 15 14.14 44.15 -18.55
N ALA A 16 14.02 44.20 -17.23
CA ALA A 16 13.76 43.00 -16.43
C ALA A 16 12.29 42.58 -16.64
N LEU A 17 12.06 41.51 -17.40
CA LEU A 17 10.81 40.75 -17.34
C LEU A 17 10.67 40.16 -15.93
N ARG A 18 9.98 40.87 -15.04
CA ARG A 18 9.55 40.31 -13.75
C ARG A 18 8.36 39.39 -14.02
N ALA A 19 8.53 38.10 -13.77
CA ALA A 19 7.40 37.17 -13.69
C ALA A 19 6.39 37.71 -12.66
N SER A 20 5.15 37.92 -13.08
CA SER A 20 4.07 38.28 -12.18
C SER A 20 3.68 37.04 -11.37
N ASP A 21 3.86 37.10 -10.05
CA ASP A 21 3.40 36.06 -9.12
C ASP A 21 1.87 35.91 -9.22
N PRO A 22 1.35 34.79 -9.80
CA PRO A 22 -0.07 34.58 -10.01
C PRO A 22 -0.84 34.37 -8.70
N PHE A 23 -0.13 34.21 -7.57
CA PHE A 23 -0.71 33.96 -6.26
C PHE A 23 -0.94 35.21 -5.41
N ARG A 24 -0.50 36.39 -5.86
CA ARG A 24 -0.71 37.68 -5.15
C ARG A 24 -2.16 38.00 -4.81
N ARG A 25 -3.12 37.44 -5.54
CA ARG A 25 -4.56 37.65 -5.32
C ARG A 25 -5.15 36.74 -4.25
N PHE A 26 -4.45 35.68 -3.84
CA PHE A 26 -4.93 34.76 -2.82
C PHE A 26 -4.44 35.22 -1.46
N LYS A 27 -5.38 35.45 -0.54
CA LYS A 27 -5.05 35.66 0.86
C LYS A 27 -4.61 34.31 1.46
N PRO A 28 -3.62 34.29 2.38
CA PRO A 28 -3.33 33.09 3.15
C PRO A 28 -4.62 32.55 3.75
N GLU A 29 -4.85 31.23 3.64
CA GLU A 29 -6.00 30.62 4.29
C GLU A 29 -5.94 30.94 5.79
N PRO A 30 -7.06 31.38 6.40
CA PRO A 30 -7.09 31.63 7.82
C PRO A 30 -6.76 30.33 8.55
N THR A 31 -5.84 30.40 9.51
CA THR A 31 -5.47 29.27 10.35
C THR A 31 -6.73 28.74 11.04
N GLN A 32 -7.23 27.59 10.59
CA GLN A 32 -8.34 26.93 11.25
C GLN A 32 -7.81 26.25 12.52
N GLU A 33 -8.47 26.47 13.66
CA GLU A 33 -8.20 25.64 14.82
C GLU A 33 -8.45 24.18 14.46
N VAL A 34 -7.47 23.33 14.76
CA VAL A 34 -7.62 21.88 14.61
C VAL A 34 -8.75 21.45 15.55
N ARG A 35 -9.94 21.17 14.99
CA ARG A 35 -11.04 20.60 15.76
C ARG A 35 -10.57 19.27 16.32
N LYS A 36 -10.34 19.21 17.64
CA LYS A 36 -10.21 17.94 18.35
C LYS A 36 -11.49 17.15 18.07
N LEU A 37 -11.34 15.95 17.50
CA LEU A 37 -12.46 15.03 17.28
C LEU A 37 -13.18 14.81 18.62
N GLU A 38 -14.49 15.06 18.69
CA GLU A 38 -15.28 14.71 19.87
C GLU A 38 -15.26 13.19 20.05
N VAL A 39 -14.71 12.75 21.18
CA VAL A 39 -14.55 11.33 21.51
C VAL A 39 -15.69 10.91 22.44
N THR A 40 -16.79 10.43 21.87
CA THR A 40 -17.91 9.87 22.66
C THR A 40 -18.37 8.52 22.09
N GLY A 41 -19.02 7.72 22.92
CA GLY A 41 -19.63 6.45 22.50
C GLY A 41 -18.61 5.38 22.09
N ASN A 42 -18.88 4.70 20.98
CA ASN A 42 -18.08 3.56 20.51
C ASN A 42 -16.66 3.96 20.12
N PHE A 43 -16.46 5.18 19.62
CA PHE A 43 -15.14 5.67 19.22
C PHE A 43 -14.18 5.78 20.42
N ALA A 44 -14.67 6.19 21.59
CA ALA A 44 -13.87 6.22 22.83
C ALA A 44 -13.39 4.81 23.21
N LYS A 45 -14.29 3.83 23.16
CA LYS A 45 -13.99 2.43 23.46
C LYS A 45 -12.96 1.84 22.50
N ILE A 46 -13.00 2.20 21.22
CA ILE A 46 -12.00 1.76 20.23
C ILE A 46 -10.60 2.29 20.61
N ARG A 47 -10.49 3.55 21.05
CA ARG A 47 -9.21 4.11 21.52
C ARG A 47 -8.68 3.38 22.75
N GLU A 48 -9.54 3.11 23.73
CA GLU A 48 -9.18 2.34 24.91
C GLU A 48 -8.74 0.91 24.54
N ALA A 49 -9.44 0.28 23.59
CA ALA A 49 -9.07 -1.03 23.06
C ALA A 49 -7.71 -1.03 22.37
N TRP A 50 -7.39 0.01 21.58
CA TRP A 50 -6.05 0.18 20.99
C TRP A 50 -4.98 0.24 22.08
N ILE A 51 -5.14 1.10 23.08
CA ILE A 51 -4.14 1.27 24.15
C ILE A 51 -3.91 -0.06 24.87
N LYS A 52 -4.98 -0.76 25.25
CA LYS A 52 -4.91 -2.05 25.93
C LYS A 52 -4.26 -3.13 25.06
N TRP A 53 -4.59 -3.18 23.78
CA TRP A 53 -4.02 -4.16 22.85
C TRP A 53 -2.56 -3.84 22.51
N ASN A 54 -2.22 -2.55 22.39
CA ASN A 54 -0.89 -2.10 22.02
C ASN A 54 0.15 -2.33 23.13
N ASP A 55 -0.29 -2.41 24.38
CA ASP A 55 0.55 -2.84 25.51
C ASP A 55 0.99 -4.33 25.40
N HIS A 56 0.40 -5.10 24.49
CA HIS A 56 0.86 -6.46 24.20
C HIS A 56 2.27 -6.41 23.55
N PRO A 57 3.30 -7.02 24.16
CA PRO A 57 4.68 -6.60 23.99
C PRO A 57 5.33 -6.99 22.66
N ASP A 58 4.79 -7.93 21.88
CA ASP A 58 5.44 -8.37 20.62
C ASP A 58 4.42 -8.87 19.60
N LEU A 59 4.76 -8.72 18.31
CA LEU A 59 4.02 -9.30 17.18
C LEU A 59 4.70 -10.61 16.73
N ARG A 60 4.61 -11.65 17.57
CA ARG A 60 5.31 -12.92 17.32
C ARG A 60 4.52 -13.86 16.42
N TYR A 61 3.19 -13.74 16.43
CA TYR A 61 2.29 -14.65 15.72
C TYR A 61 1.06 -13.89 15.23
N TYR A 62 1.02 -13.54 13.93
CA TYR A 62 -0.09 -12.82 13.29
C TYR A 62 -1.47 -13.27 13.76
N SER A 63 -1.71 -14.59 13.78
CA SER A 63 -2.99 -15.15 14.21
C SER A 63 -3.29 -14.91 15.69
N GLY A 64 -2.30 -15.01 16.56
CA GLY A 64 -2.45 -14.79 18.00
C GLY A 64 -2.71 -13.32 18.31
N ASP A 65 -1.87 -12.43 17.79
CA ASP A 65 -1.99 -10.98 17.99
C ASP A 65 -3.32 -10.43 17.46
N TYR A 66 -3.78 -10.97 16.33
CA TYR A 66 -5.11 -10.67 15.77
C TYR A 66 -6.26 -11.14 16.67
N LEU A 67 -6.16 -12.31 17.29
CA LEU A 67 -7.18 -12.79 18.23
C LEU A 67 -7.24 -11.92 19.50
N VAL A 68 -6.09 -11.45 20.00
CA VAL A 68 -6.05 -10.49 21.11
C VAL A 68 -6.68 -9.16 20.68
N ALA A 69 -6.48 -8.70 19.44
CA ALA A 69 -7.13 -7.50 18.91
C ALA A 69 -8.65 -7.65 18.89
N LEU A 70 -9.15 -8.79 18.40
CA LEU A 70 -10.58 -9.12 18.39
C LEU A 70 -11.17 -9.13 19.81
N ALA A 71 -10.47 -9.74 20.77
CA ALA A 71 -10.90 -9.75 22.17
C ALA A 71 -10.93 -8.35 22.79
N ALA A 72 -10.01 -7.47 22.40
CA ALA A 72 -9.96 -6.09 22.90
C ALA A 72 -11.15 -5.24 22.42
N ILE A 73 -11.72 -5.55 21.24
CA ILE A 73 -12.84 -4.81 20.64
C ILE A 73 -14.19 -5.51 20.81
N GLU A 74 -14.24 -6.61 21.55
CA GLU A 74 -15.45 -7.39 21.77
C GLU A 74 -16.56 -6.55 22.42
N GLY A 75 -17.79 -6.69 21.91
CA GLY A 75 -18.96 -5.95 22.40
C GLY A 75 -19.02 -4.48 21.98
N ILE A 76 -18.07 -3.98 21.18
CA ILE A 76 -18.13 -2.64 20.59
C ILE A 76 -18.84 -2.71 19.25
N SER A 77 -19.90 -1.91 19.07
CA SER A 77 -20.53 -1.75 17.75
C SER A 77 -19.68 -0.83 16.88
N ILE A 78 -19.07 -1.39 15.82
CA ILE A 78 -18.11 -0.69 14.96
C ILE A 78 -18.77 -0.38 13.60
N SER A 79 -18.84 0.90 13.24
CA SER A 79 -19.24 1.36 11.90
C SER A 79 -18.02 1.66 11.02
N SER A 80 -18.22 1.77 9.70
CA SER A 80 -17.19 2.22 8.77
C SER A 80 -16.61 3.58 9.18
N ARG A 81 -17.47 4.53 9.58
CA ARG A 81 -17.06 5.85 10.06
C ARG A 81 -16.14 5.78 11.29
N ASP A 82 -16.35 4.83 12.20
CA ASP A 82 -15.48 4.66 13.36
C ASP A 82 -14.08 4.19 12.95
N VAL A 83 -14.01 3.24 12.00
CA VAL A 83 -12.73 2.74 11.45
C VAL A 83 -12.00 3.85 10.69
N GLU A 84 -12.70 4.61 9.84
CA GLU A 84 -12.12 5.71 9.06
C GLU A 84 -11.55 6.80 9.98
N ARG A 85 -12.29 7.18 11.02
CA ARG A 85 -11.82 8.12 12.04
C ARG A 85 -10.62 7.57 12.82
N PHE A 86 -10.64 6.29 13.16
CA PHE A 86 -9.54 5.67 13.88
C PHE A 86 -8.28 5.63 13.01
N CYS A 87 -8.40 5.36 11.72
CA CYS A 87 -7.29 5.40 10.77
C CYS A 87 -6.64 6.80 10.69
N VAL A 88 -7.44 7.87 10.70
CA VAL A 88 -6.92 9.25 10.79
C VAL A 88 -6.19 9.46 12.12
N LEU A 89 -6.77 8.98 13.22
CA LEU A 89 -6.22 9.12 14.57
C LEU A 89 -4.88 8.40 14.78
N LEU A 90 -4.52 7.43 13.93
CA LEU A 90 -3.23 6.73 14.02
C LEU A 90 -2.02 7.67 13.99
N ILE A 91 -2.17 8.91 13.49
CA ILE A 91 -1.14 9.95 13.58
C ILE A 91 -0.71 10.26 15.03
N GLU A 92 -1.59 10.07 16.02
CA GLU A 92 -1.27 10.26 17.43
C GLU A 92 -0.41 9.13 18.01
N HIS A 93 -0.33 7.99 17.31
CA HIS A 93 0.29 6.75 17.77
C HIS A 93 1.54 6.36 16.97
N GLN A 94 1.91 7.15 15.95
CA GLN A 94 2.96 6.81 14.99
C GLN A 94 4.37 6.69 15.56
N ASP A 95 4.62 7.26 16.74
CA ASP A 95 5.92 7.19 17.42
C ASP A 95 5.96 6.02 18.45
N GLU A 96 4.90 5.20 18.54
CA GLU A 96 4.85 4.01 19.40
C GLU A 96 5.72 2.86 18.82
N PRO A 97 6.29 1.99 19.68
CA PRO A 97 7.09 0.85 19.23
C PRO A 97 6.30 -0.05 18.28
N ILE A 98 6.94 -0.47 17.18
CA ILE A 98 6.39 -1.37 16.15
C ILE A 98 5.01 -0.95 15.59
N PHE A 99 4.68 0.35 15.67
CA PHE A 99 3.41 0.93 15.22
C PHE A 99 3.02 0.48 13.80
N HIS A 100 3.94 0.53 12.85
CA HIS A 100 3.66 0.17 11.45
C HIS A 100 3.21 -1.30 11.32
N LEU A 101 3.75 -2.23 12.12
CA LEU A 101 3.33 -3.65 12.10
C LEU A 101 1.96 -3.85 12.78
N LYS A 102 1.68 -3.08 13.84
CA LYS A 102 0.47 -3.23 14.65
C LYS A 102 -0.78 -2.61 14.02
N SER A 103 -0.64 -1.40 13.48
CA SER A 103 -1.74 -0.55 13.01
C SER A 103 -2.67 -1.23 12.00
N GLY A 104 -2.14 -1.84 10.94
CA GLY A 104 -2.99 -2.49 9.94
C GLY A 104 -3.63 -3.79 10.44
N LEU A 105 -3.01 -4.50 11.40
CA LEU A 105 -3.60 -5.69 12.01
C LEU A 105 -4.83 -5.32 12.85
N PHE A 106 -4.72 -4.27 13.68
CA PHE A 106 -5.85 -3.79 14.48
C PHE A 106 -6.97 -3.20 13.60
N LEU A 107 -6.63 -2.42 12.57
CA LEU A 107 -7.62 -1.95 11.59
C LEU A 107 -8.35 -3.12 10.92
N SER A 108 -7.64 -4.20 10.60
CA SER A 108 -8.27 -5.40 10.03
C SER A 108 -9.25 -6.05 11.01
N ALA A 109 -8.93 -6.07 12.31
CA ALA A 109 -9.84 -6.58 13.34
C ALA A 109 -11.12 -5.73 13.42
N LEU A 110 -10.98 -4.39 13.41
CA LEU A 110 -12.12 -3.47 13.39
C LEU A 110 -13.01 -3.67 12.15
N ILE A 111 -12.40 -3.73 10.96
CA ILE A 111 -13.10 -3.91 9.67
C ILE A 111 -13.86 -5.23 9.64
N ASN A 112 -13.21 -6.33 10.05
CA ASN A 112 -13.83 -7.66 10.02
C ASN A 112 -14.92 -7.83 11.09
N SER A 113 -14.91 -7.02 12.16
CA SER A 113 -15.92 -7.03 13.22
C SER A 113 -17.11 -6.12 12.94
N SER A 114 -17.02 -5.28 11.91
CA SER A 114 -18.09 -4.38 11.50
C SER A 114 -19.11 -5.07 10.59
N ASN A 115 -20.38 -4.66 10.72
CA ASN A 115 -21.47 -5.07 9.83
C ASN A 115 -21.41 -4.37 8.47
N ASP A 116 -20.71 -3.24 8.37
CA ASP A 116 -20.54 -2.52 7.11
C ASP A 116 -19.62 -3.29 6.16
N ASN A 117 -19.76 -3.02 4.86
CA ASN A 117 -19.07 -3.79 3.83
C ASN A 117 -18.02 -3.01 3.04
N GLU A 118 -17.93 -1.70 3.23
CA GLU A 118 -17.01 -0.82 2.51
C GLU A 118 -16.38 0.20 3.46
N PHE A 119 -15.07 0.39 3.34
CA PHE A 119 -14.25 1.24 4.20
C PHE A 119 -13.29 2.07 3.34
N HIS A 120 -13.22 3.39 3.58
CA HIS A 120 -12.35 4.31 2.86
C HIS A 120 -11.29 4.90 3.78
N LEU A 121 -10.08 4.38 3.68
CA LEU A 121 -8.97 4.76 4.56
C LEU A 121 -8.00 5.68 3.81
N SER A 122 -7.48 6.70 4.49
CA SER A 122 -6.34 7.48 4.00
C SER A 122 -5.13 7.16 4.86
N THR A 123 -3.96 6.98 4.24
CA THR A 123 -2.68 6.76 4.94
C THR A 123 -1.64 7.81 4.62
N GLN A 124 -1.98 8.80 3.79
CA GLN A 124 -1.05 9.83 3.30
C GLN A 124 -0.53 10.75 4.41
N HIS A 125 -1.26 10.84 5.53
CA HIS A 125 -0.92 11.69 6.66
C HIS A 125 0.03 11.02 7.67
N LEU A 126 0.36 9.74 7.48
CA LEU A 126 1.26 8.98 8.36
C LEU A 126 2.71 9.09 7.87
N LYS A 127 3.66 9.22 8.80
CA LYS A 127 5.10 9.23 8.48
C LYS A 127 5.58 7.88 7.93
N GLU A 128 5.04 6.78 8.46
CA GLU A 128 5.39 5.41 8.09
C GLU A 128 4.23 4.69 7.40
N ARG A 129 4.56 3.72 6.53
CA ARG A 129 3.56 2.89 5.86
C ARG A 129 3.08 1.78 6.78
N ILE A 130 1.77 1.72 7.03
CA ILE A 130 1.17 0.67 7.86
C ILE A 130 1.18 -0.68 7.15
N CYS A 131 1.50 -1.75 7.89
CA CYS A 131 1.62 -3.12 7.40
C CYS A 131 0.42 -3.96 7.85
N ASN A 132 0.25 -5.16 7.27
CA ASN A 132 -0.72 -6.18 7.69
C ASN A 132 -2.20 -5.80 7.52
N LEU A 133 -2.50 -4.69 6.82
CA LEU A 133 -3.87 -4.28 6.55
C LEU A 133 -4.55 -5.28 5.61
N GLY A 134 -5.78 -5.66 5.94
CA GLY A 134 -6.56 -6.63 5.19
C GLY A 134 -6.32 -8.08 5.63
N TYR A 135 -5.69 -8.31 6.78
CA TYR A 135 -5.55 -9.66 7.34
C TYR A 135 -6.92 -10.35 7.45
N ARG A 136 -7.05 -11.52 6.84
CA ARG A 136 -8.29 -12.32 6.78
C ARG A 136 -9.51 -11.57 6.25
N ASN A 137 -9.29 -10.55 5.44
CA ASN A 137 -10.35 -9.67 4.97
C ASN A 137 -11.46 -10.43 4.23
N LYS A 138 -12.68 -9.92 4.41
CA LYS A 138 -13.91 -10.38 3.75
C LYS A 138 -14.72 -9.22 3.14
N LYS A 139 -14.21 -8.00 3.24
CA LYS A 139 -14.90 -6.73 2.98
C LYS A 139 -14.22 -5.95 1.84
N LYS A 140 -14.78 -4.80 1.47
CA LYS A 140 -14.17 -3.87 0.53
C LYS A 140 -13.39 -2.79 1.28
N ILE A 141 -12.10 -2.67 1.03
CA ILE A 141 -11.22 -1.66 1.62
C ILE A 141 -10.62 -0.85 0.47
N ILE A 142 -10.82 0.46 0.50
CA ILE A 142 -10.21 1.39 -0.44
C ILE A 142 -9.23 2.25 0.34
N ILE A 143 -7.97 2.25 -0.10
CA ILE A 143 -6.89 2.99 0.53
C ILE A 143 -6.45 4.09 -0.41
N ASP A 144 -6.49 5.33 0.10
CA ASP A 144 -5.83 6.47 -0.51
C ASP A 144 -4.46 6.68 0.14
N GLY A 145 -3.39 6.41 -0.61
CA GLY A 145 -2.02 6.39 -0.12
C GLY A 145 -1.33 5.03 -0.23
N ASN A 146 -0.16 4.93 0.40
CA ASN A 146 0.71 3.76 0.35
C ASN A 146 0.45 2.84 1.54
N LEU A 147 0.74 1.55 1.37
CA LEU A 147 0.81 0.57 2.47
C LEU A 147 2.19 -0.07 2.54
N GLY A 148 2.48 -0.70 3.67
CA GLY A 148 3.73 -1.41 3.92
C GLY A 148 3.63 -2.86 3.46
N PHE A 149 4.17 -3.75 4.28
CA PHE A 149 4.21 -5.20 4.03
C PHE A 149 2.85 -5.86 4.27
N ASN A 150 2.69 -7.06 3.71
CA ASN A 150 1.69 -8.05 4.14
C ASN A 150 0.24 -7.62 3.92
N VAL A 151 -0.02 -6.92 2.83
CA VAL A 151 -1.38 -6.51 2.48
C VAL A 151 -2.21 -7.73 2.12
N GLY A 152 -3.34 -7.93 2.81
CA GLY A 152 -4.28 -8.99 2.47
C GLY A 152 -3.83 -10.42 2.79
N ILE A 153 -2.95 -10.61 3.79
CA ILE A 153 -2.58 -11.96 4.24
C ILE A 153 -3.82 -12.76 4.66
N GLU A 154 -3.88 -14.03 4.26
CA GLU A 154 -4.99 -14.97 4.54
C GLU A 154 -6.36 -14.43 4.10
N MET A 155 -6.40 -13.47 3.15
CA MET A 155 -7.65 -12.88 2.66
C MET A 155 -8.56 -13.97 2.08
N LYS A 156 -9.84 -13.92 2.48
CA LYS A 156 -10.83 -14.98 2.18
C LYS A 156 -11.77 -14.59 1.04
N LYS A 157 -12.17 -13.32 0.99
CA LYS A 157 -13.03 -12.73 -0.06
C LYS A 157 -12.98 -11.19 0.02
N GLY A 158 -13.76 -10.51 -0.82
CA GLY A 158 -13.85 -9.05 -0.81
C GLY A 158 -12.81 -8.41 -1.72
N VAL A 159 -12.54 -7.12 -1.52
CA VAL A 159 -11.67 -6.33 -2.38
C VAL A 159 -10.76 -5.44 -1.53
N ILE A 160 -9.48 -5.38 -1.85
CA ILE A 160 -8.55 -4.36 -1.33
C ILE A 160 -8.05 -3.57 -2.53
N LEU A 161 -8.29 -2.27 -2.55
CA LEU A 161 -7.79 -1.35 -3.57
C LEU A 161 -6.84 -0.35 -2.93
N VAL A 162 -5.56 -0.40 -3.31
CA VAL A 162 -4.53 0.54 -2.86
C VAL A 162 -4.25 1.54 -3.98
N ARG A 163 -4.51 2.82 -3.75
CA ARG A 163 -4.22 3.92 -4.69
C ARG A 163 -2.79 4.45 -4.53
N GLY A 164 -1.85 3.55 -4.28
CA GLY A 164 -0.45 3.86 -4.07
C GLY A 164 0.40 2.60 -4.20
N ASP A 165 1.59 2.65 -3.61
CA ASP A 165 2.57 1.57 -3.59
C ASP A 165 2.39 0.69 -2.35
N THR A 166 2.89 -0.55 -2.46
CA THR A 166 3.01 -1.51 -1.37
C THR A 166 4.43 -2.03 -1.24
N TYR A 167 4.74 -2.71 -0.13
CA TYR A 167 5.95 -3.50 -0.02
C TYR A 167 5.67 -4.98 -0.32
N ASP A 168 6.32 -5.90 0.39
CA ASP A 168 6.28 -7.35 0.13
C ASP A 168 5.10 -8.05 0.79
N GLY A 169 4.93 -9.35 0.50
CA GLY A 169 3.95 -10.21 1.19
C GLY A 169 2.50 -9.96 0.78
N VAL A 170 2.26 -9.29 -0.35
CA VAL A 170 0.90 -9.01 -0.84
C VAL A 170 0.19 -10.33 -1.13
N GLY A 171 -0.91 -10.58 -0.42
CA GLY A 171 -1.75 -11.77 -0.61
C GLY A 171 -1.10 -13.10 -0.22
N ASP A 172 -0.17 -13.12 0.74
CA ASP A 172 0.34 -14.39 1.29
C ASP A 172 -0.82 -15.23 1.87
N LYS A 173 -0.87 -16.51 1.51
CA LYS A 173 -1.93 -17.47 1.86
C LYS A 173 -3.34 -17.00 1.48
N MET A 174 -3.47 -16.18 0.44
CA MET A 174 -4.76 -15.71 -0.03
C MET A 174 -5.60 -16.89 -0.57
N GLU A 175 -6.84 -16.99 -0.08
CA GLU A 175 -7.79 -18.05 -0.47
C GLU A 175 -8.85 -17.53 -1.44
N GLY A 176 -9.12 -16.22 -1.44
CA GLY A 176 -10.13 -15.63 -2.31
C GLY A 176 -10.24 -14.11 -2.23
N GLY A 177 -11.02 -13.53 -3.15
CA GLY A 177 -11.21 -12.08 -3.27
C GLY A 177 -10.26 -11.43 -4.28
N SER A 178 -10.09 -10.11 -4.19
CA SER A 178 -9.23 -9.37 -5.11
C SER A 178 -8.38 -8.30 -4.41
N ILE A 179 -7.08 -8.26 -4.73
CA ILE A 179 -6.17 -7.20 -4.30
C ILE A 179 -5.73 -6.45 -5.55
N ILE A 180 -5.94 -5.12 -5.57
CA ILE A 180 -5.54 -4.25 -6.67
C ILE A 180 -4.60 -3.18 -6.13
N ILE A 181 -3.35 -3.19 -6.60
CA ILE A 181 -2.33 -2.18 -6.31
C ILE A 181 -2.19 -1.29 -7.54
N CYS A 182 -2.50 0.00 -7.39
CA CYS A 182 -2.38 0.96 -8.49
C CYS A 182 -0.93 1.36 -8.76
N GLY A 183 -0.08 1.37 -7.75
CA GLY A 183 1.35 1.64 -7.85
C GLY A 183 2.20 0.38 -8.02
N ASN A 184 3.43 0.46 -7.52
CA ASN A 184 4.41 -0.63 -7.51
C ASN A 184 4.34 -1.46 -6.22
N SER A 185 4.93 -2.66 -6.28
CA SER A 185 5.19 -3.50 -5.10
C SER A 185 6.68 -3.88 -5.09
N SER A 186 7.37 -3.89 -3.95
CA SER A 186 8.77 -4.39 -3.90
C SER A 186 8.88 -5.84 -4.33
N GLY A 187 8.05 -6.71 -3.76
CA GLY A 187 7.96 -8.13 -4.09
C GLY A 187 9.14 -8.99 -3.62
N CYS A 188 10.14 -8.44 -2.91
CA CYS A 188 11.33 -9.17 -2.45
C CYS A 188 10.98 -10.41 -1.61
N ASP A 189 10.02 -10.29 -0.68
CA ASP A 189 9.46 -11.42 0.08
C ASP A 189 8.18 -12.00 -0.55
N GLY A 190 7.98 -11.78 -1.85
CA GLY A 190 6.99 -12.46 -2.66
C GLY A 190 5.59 -11.85 -2.70
N ILE A 191 4.94 -12.01 -3.85
CA ILE A 191 3.54 -11.68 -4.10
C ILE A 191 2.77 -12.99 -4.30
N GLY A 192 1.66 -13.17 -3.59
CA GLY A 192 0.83 -14.36 -3.68
C GLY A 192 1.57 -15.63 -3.24
N ASN A 193 2.41 -15.53 -2.22
CA ASN A 193 3.04 -16.70 -1.61
C ASN A 193 1.95 -17.63 -1.07
N ASN A 194 2.09 -18.94 -1.32
CA ASN A 194 1.11 -19.96 -0.89
C ASN A 194 -0.34 -19.58 -1.25
N MET A 195 -0.55 -18.88 -2.37
CA MET A 195 -1.86 -18.44 -2.80
C MET A 195 -2.67 -19.63 -3.33
N HIS A 196 -3.86 -19.80 -2.77
CA HIS A 196 -4.81 -20.88 -3.09
C HIS A 196 -5.96 -20.43 -3.99
N GLY A 197 -6.25 -19.13 -4.01
CA GLY A 197 -7.35 -18.59 -4.79
C GLY A 197 -7.42 -17.07 -4.76
N GLY A 198 -8.34 -16.51 -5.54
CA GLY A 198 -8.50 -15.07 -5.69
C GLY A 198 -7.66 -14.46 -6.81
N ALA A 199 -7.56 -13.13 -6.83
CA ALA A 199 -6.85 -12.39 -7.86
C ALA A 199 -6.01 -11.25 -7.28
N ILE A 200 -4.73 -11.18 -7.67
CA ILE A 200 -3.84 -10.07 -7.35
C ILE A 200 -3.50 -9.34 -8.66
N LEU A 201 -3.74 -8.03 -8.70
CA LEU A 201 -3.40 -7.16 -9.82
C LEU A 201 -2.49 -6.04 -9.33
N ILE A 202 -1.26 -6.00 -9.86
CA ILE A 202 -0.33 -4.89 -9.70
C ILE A 202 -0.25 -4.15 -11.04
N LYS A 203 -0.69 -2.89 -11.04
CA LYS A 203 -0.68 -2.04 -12.24
C LYS A 203 0.71 -1.46 -12.53
N GLY A 204 1.48 -1.16 -11.48
CA GLY A 204 2.89 -0.82 -11.59
C GLY A 204 3.77 -2.05 -11.84
N GLY A 205 5.04 -1.93 -11.47
CA GLY A 205 6.03 -3.01 -11.54
C GLY A 205 6.28 -3.70 -10.20
N VAL A 206 7.07 -4.77 -10.30
CA VAL A 206 7.75 -5.39 -9.15
C VAL A 206 9.21 -5.02 -9.23
N TYR A 207 9.80 -4.57 -8.12
CA TYR A 207 11.22 -4.21 -8.08
C TYR A 207 12.10 -5.47 -8.22
N GLU A 208 13.40 -5.27 -8.50
CA GLU A 208 14.35 -6.35 -8.79
C GLU A 208 14.34 -7.42 -7.68
N PHE A 209 14.39 -8.70 -8.08
CA PHE A 209 14.22 -9.89 -7.21
C PHE A 209 12.80 -10.13 -6.69
N GLY A 210 11.80 -9.45 -7.23
CA GLY A 210 10.41 -9.64 -6.86
C GLY A 210 9.90 -11.06 -7.16
N ASP A 211 9.63 -11.84 -6.13
CA ASP A 211 9.04 -13.17 -6.20
C ASP A 211 7.54 -13.13 -6.50
N ILE A 212 7.08 -14.00 -7.39
CA ILE A 212 5.66 -14.12 -7.72
C ILE A 212 5.23 -15.58 -7.62
N GLY A 213 4.18 -15.81 -6.83
CA GLY A 213 3.47 -17.09 -6.78
C GLY A 213 4.31 -18.21 -6.18
N ASN A 214 5.22 -17.93 -5.24
CA ASN A 214 5.99 -18.99 -4.60
C ASN A 214 5.08 -19.87 -3.72
N GLY A 215 4.95 -21.15 -4.08
CA GLY A 215 4.01 -22.08 -3.46
C GLY A 215 2.56 -21.89 -3.92
N MET A 216 2.31 -21.16 -5.01
CA MET A 216 0.96 -20.92 -5.52
C MET A 216 0.33 -22.21 -6.06
N ASP A 217 -0.86 -22.55 -5.56
CA ASP A 217 -1.66 -23.70 -6.00
C ASP A 217 -3.07 -23.31 -6.48
N GLY A 218 -3.33 -22.01 -6.66
CA GLY A 218 -4.54 -21.53 -7.29
C GLY A 218 -4.62 -20.00 -7.36
N GLY A 219 -5.65 -19.51 -8.06
CA GLY A 219 -5.89 -18.09 -8.25
C GLY A 219 -5.16 -17.48 -9.46
N ARG A 220 -5.12 -16.14 -9.50
CA ARG A 220 -4.51 -15.38 -10.60
C ARG A 220 -3.64 -14.25 -10.08
N ILE A 221 -2.40 -14.14 -10.56
CA ILE A 221 -1.54 -12.98 -10.33
C ILE A 221 -1.28 -12.27 -11.65
N THR A 222 -1.43 -10.95 -11.68
CA THR A 222 -1.15 -10.12 -12.85
C THR A 222 -0.25 -8.95 -12.49
N VAL A 223 0.90 -8.86 -13.15
CA VAL A 223 1.85 -7.75 -13.01
C VAL A 223 2.00 -7.06 -14.35
N GLN A 224 1.52 -5.81 -14.44
CA GLN A 224 1.51 -5.05 -15.69
C GLN A 224 2.85 -4.37 -15.99
N GLY A 225 3.64 -4.00 -14.98
CA GLY A 225 4.94 -3.34 -15.19
C GLY A 225 4.84 -1.99 -15.91
N LYS A 226 3.68 -1.32 -15.87
CA LYS A 226 3.51 -0.01 -16.52
C LYS A 226 3.95 1.09 -15.56
N LYS A 227 4.94 1.88 -15.98
CA LYS A 227 5.40 3.09 -15.28
C LYS A 227 4.21 4.04 -15.07
N MET A 228 3.91 4.39 -13.82
CA MET A 228 3.02 5.50 -13.49
C MET A 228 3.90 6.69 -13.07
N GLY A 229 4.02 7.71 -13.93
CA GLY A 229 4.69 8.98 -13.62
C GLY A 229 6.00 9.25 -14.39
N GLU A 230 6.18 10.51 -14.77
CA GLU A 230 7.41 11.08 -15.36
C GLU A 230 8.39 11.46 -14.22
N TYR A 231 9.70 11.37 -14.46
CA TYR A 231 10.81 11.62 -13.53
C TYR A 231 11.25 10.47 -12.60
N VAL A 232 12.17 9.64 -13.11
CA VAL A 232 13.27 9.01 -12.36
C VAL A 232 14.45 8.91 -13.33
N ASP A 233 15.62 9.40 -12.92
CA ASP A 233 16.85 9.58 -13.69
C ASP A 233 17.62 8.27 -14.02
N ASP A 234 17.00 7.10 -13.92
CA ASP A 234 17.59 5.82 -14.37
C ASP A 234 16.46 4.87 -14.83
N PRO A 235 16.66 4.03 -15.87
CA PRO A 235 15.67 3.04 -16.25
C PRO A 235 15.62 1.94 -15.17
N VAL A 236 14.69 2.08 -14.21
CA VAL A 236 14.37 0.98 -13.29
C VAL A 236 13.82 -0.18 -14.11
N GLU A 237 14.61 -1.21 -14.26
CA GLU A 237 14.23 -2.42 -14.99
C GLU A 237 13.40 -3.32 -14.06
N TYR A 238 12.10 -3.44 -14.32
CA TYR A 238 11.25 -4.37 -13.59
C TYR A 238 11.52 -5.80 -14.06
N ILE A 239 12.02 -6.65 -13.16
CA ILE A 239 12.31 -8.06 -13.42
C ILE A 239 11.62 -8.90 -12.34
N ALA A 240 10.70 -9.76 -12.75
CA ALA A 240 9.98 -10.67 -11.86
C ALA A 240 10.60 -12.08 -11.84
N ARG A 241 10.77 -12.67 -10.66
CA ARG A 241 11.05 -14.10 -10.52
C ARG A 241 9.74 -14.86 -10.36
N ILE A 242 9.51 -15.85 -11.21
CA ILE A 242 8.40 -16.78 -11.04
C ILE A 242 8.84 -17.86 -10.05
N GLY A 243 8.08 -18.00 -8.96
CA GLY A 243 8.31 -19.00 -7.92
C GLY A 243 7.77 -20.38 -8.29
N LEU A 244 7.68 -21.26 -7.29
CA LEU A 244 7.07 -22.57 -7.43
C LEU A 244 5.54 -22.44 -7.62
N VAL A 245 5.06 -22.67 -8.83
CA VAL A 245 3.62 -22.64 -9.16
C VAL A 245 3.16 -24.04 -9.55
N THR A 246 2.13 -24.55 -8.88
CA THR A 246 1.56 -25.87 -9.14
C THR A 246 0.20 -25.78 -9.84
N CYS A 247 -0.54 -24.69 -9.66
CA CYS A 247 -1.82 -24.43 -10.31
C CYS A 247 -2.15 -22.91 -10.29
N GLY A 248 -3.11 -22.49 -11.11
CA GLY A 248 -3.51 -21.09 -11.27
C GLY A 248 -2.91 -20.40 -12.50
N GLU A 249 -3.01 -19.07 -12.54
CA GLU A 249 -2.58 -18.26 -13.67
C GLU A 249 -1.65 -17.11 -13.27
N ILE A 250 -0.51 -16.98 -13.95
CA ILE A 250 0.38 -15.83 -13.82
C ILE A 250 0.43 -15.06 -15.14
N HIS A 251 0.19 -13.76 -15.08
CA HIS A 251 0.25 -12.84 -16.23
C HIS A 251 1.31 -11.77 -15.98
N ILE A 252 2.39 -11.81 -16.75
CA ILE A 252 3.53 -10.90 -16.58
C ILE A 252 3.73 -10.08 -17.87
N PHE A 253 4.00 -8.79 -17.71
CA PHE A 253 4.25 -7.87 -18.83
C PHE A 253 5.65 -7.24 -18.80
N CYS A 254 6.41 -7.44 -17.72
CA CYS A 254 7.81 -7.05 -17.57
C CYS A 254 8.79 -8.20 -17.90
N LYS A 255 10.10 -7.98 -17.74
CA LYS A 255 11.10 -9.05 -17.87
C LYS A 255 10.91 -10.07 -16.75
N TYR A 256 11.27 -11.32 -17.01
CA TYR A 256 11.07 -12.41 -16.05
C TYR A 256 12.14 -13.50 -16.14
N TYR A 257 12.29 -14.26 -15.06
CA TYR A 257 13.07 -15.50 -14.97
C TYR A 257 12.37 -16.47 -13.99
N GLY A 258 12.91 -17.68 -13.78
CA GLY A 258 12.33 -18.65 -12.83
C GLY A 258 11.25 -19.57 -13.41
N LEU A 259 11.05 -19.59 -14.74
CA LEU A 259 10.03 -20.42 -15.38
C LEU A 259 10.26 -21.92 -15.12
N GLU A 260 11.51 -22.33 -14.89
CA GLU A 260 11.91 -23.69 -14.50
C GLU A 260 11.31 -24.17 -13.17
N SER A 261 10.89 -23.23 -12.31
CA SER A 261 10.22 -23.50 -11.03
C SER A 261 8.75 -23.89 -11.20
N VAL A 262 8.14 -23.59 -12.35
CA VAL A 262 6.73 -23.85 -12.63
C VAL A 262 6.49 -25.34 -12.87
N LYS A 263 5.60 -25.94 -12.07
CA LYS A 263 5.23 -27.36 -12.11
C LYS A 263 3.78 -27.60 -12.57
N GLY A 264 2.97 -26.56 -12.70
CA GLY A 264 1.63 -26.62 -13.26
C GLY A 264 1.00 -25.23 -13.43
N GLY A 265 -0.29 -25.20 -13.77
CA GLY A 265 -1.00 -23.94 -14.08
C GLY A 265 -0.62 -23.36 -15.45
N MET A 266 -0.83 -22.05 -15.60
CA MET A 266 -0.59 -21.32 -16.85
C MET A 266 0.21 -20.04 -16.59
N VAL A 267 1.24 -19.81 -17.39
CA VAL A 267 1.99 -18.55 -17.37
C VAL A 267 1.85 -17.86 -18.72
N TYR A 268 1.49 -16.58 -18.68
CA TYR A 268 1.34 -15.71 -19.82
C TYR A 268 2.37 -14.58 -19.73
N HIS A 269 3.13 -14.37 -20.81
CA HIS A 269 3.99 -13.20 -20.97
C HIS A 269 3.46 -12.31 -22.10
N LYS A 270 3.12 -11.05 -21.76
CA LYS A 270 2.54 -10.07 -22.69
C LYS A 270 1.32 -10.63 -23.46
N GLY A 271 0.47 -11.36 -22.74
CA GLY A 271 -0.75 -11.97 -23.28
C GLY A 271 -0.56 -13.26 -24.08
N LYS A 272 0.69 -13.73 -24.28
CA LYS A 272 0.98 -15.01 -24.94
C LYS A 272 1.23 -16.08 -23.88
N LEU A 273 0.60 -17.25 -24.01
CA LEU A 273 0.87 -18.41 -23.18
C LEU A 273 2.31 -18.87 -23.42
N ILE A 274 3.11 -18.96 -22.35
CA ILE A 274 4.51 -19.43 -22.38
C ILE A 274 4.72 -20.69 -21.53
N TYR A 275 3.76 -21.05 -20.69
CA TYR A 275 3.74 -22.31 -19.95
C TYR A 275 2.28 -22.82 -19.82
N PRO A 276 2.00 -24.11 -20.04
CA PRO A 276 2.93 -25.13 -20.51
C PRO A 276 3.42 -24.82 -21.94
N ASN A 277 4.69 -25.11 -22.21
CA ASN A 277 5.29 -24.87 -23.52
C ASN A 277 4.62 -25.81 -24.52
N ARG A 278 3.94 -25.27 -25.54
CA ARG A 278 3.33 -26.07 -26.62
C ARG A 278 4.33 -26.30 -27.74
#